data_AF-A0A1G2HKY0-F1
#
_entry.id   AF-A0A1G2HKY0-F1
#
_cell.length_a   1.000
_cell.length_b   1.000
_cell.length_c   1.000
_cell.angle_alpha   90.00
_cell.angle_beta   90.00
_cell.angle_gamma   90.00
#
_symmetry.space_group_name_H-M   'P 1'
#
loop_
_entity.id
_entity.type
_entity.pdbx_description
1 polymer ?
#
loop_
_entity_poly.entity_id
_entity_poly.type
_entity_poly.pdbx_seq_one_letter_code
_entity_poly.pdbx_strand_id
1 'polypeptide(L)'
;MSLKEYKKKRDFKKTSEPEGKMSKIKKGKLISHEHNFKGKVMRRKPIRLPRYVIQKHHASHLHWDLRLEMNGVLKSWAIPKEPPKIIGVKRLAVMTEDHPIGYEKFHGIIPEGNYGAGKVEIWDSGFYELKFEDKKKTEIIIHGKKLKGNYVLVKTSYGSKPEKSWLFFKV
;
A
#
# COMPACT_ATOMS: atom_id res chain seq x y z
N MET A 1 -10.04 2.83 6.25
CA MET A 1 -9.91 2.66 7.70
C MET A 1 -8.69 3.45 8.15
N SER A 2 -8.81 4.26 9.20
CA SER A 2 -7.84 5.31 9.53
C SER A 2 -6.63 4.81 10.31
N LEU A 3 -5.54 5.58 10.34
CA LEU A 3 -4.37 5.30 11.17
C LEU A 3 -4.71 5.23 12.68
N LYS A 4 -5.79 5.89 13.11
CA LYS A 4 -6.31 5.80 14.49
C LYS A 4 -6.79 4.38 14.81
N GLU A 5 -7.37 3.67 13.86
CA GLU A 5 -7.81 2.29 14.02
C GLU A 5 -6.62 1.33 14.11
N TYR A 6 -5.55 1.57 13.33
CA TYR A 6 -4.29 0.84 13.44
C TYR A 6 -3.71 0.94 14.86
N LYS A 7 -3.56 2.16 15.39
CA LYS A 7 -2.97 2.38 16.72
C LYS A 7 -3.78 1.73 17.84
N LYS A 8 -5.12 1.73 17.74
CA LYS A 8 -6.00 1.08 18.72
C LYS A 8 -5.83 -0.44 18.78
N LYS A 9 -5.41 -1.06 17.67
CA LYS A 9 -5.27 -2.52 17.54
C LYS A 9 -3.88 -3.04 17.89
N ARG A 10 -2.96 -2.19 18.35
CA ARG A 10 -1.56 -2.57 18.60
C ARG A 10 -1.14 -2.26 20.02
N ASP A 11 -0.40 -3.20 20.61
CA ASP A 11 0.33 -3.01 21.85
C ASP A 11 1.82 -2.83 21.54
N PHE A 12 2.25 -1.58 21.34
CA PHE A 12 3.62 -1.22 20.98
C PHE A 12 4.66 -1.51 22.07
N LYS A 13 4.24 -1.94 23.27
CA LYS A 13 5.16 -2.46 24.28
C LYS A 13 5.55 -3.91 24.01
N LYS A 14 4.75 -4.64 23.23
CA LYS A 14 4.93 -6.06 22.95
C LYS A 14 5.41 -6.32 21.52
N THR A 15 5.06 -5.46 20.57
CA THR A 15 5.47 -5.62 19.16
C THR A 15 6.59 -4.65 18.78
N SER A 16 7.51 -5.09 17.92
CA SER A 16 8.51 -4.23 17.27
C SER A 16 7.93 -3.45 16.07
N GLU A 17 6.63 -3.54 15.82
CA GLU A 17 5.97 -2.76 14.78
C GLU A 17 6.09 -1.25 15.05
N PRO A 18 6.34 -0.43 14.01
CA PRO A 18 6.43 1.00 14.21
C PRO A 18 5.07 1.57 14.57
N GLU A 19 4.99 2.30 15.69
CA GLU A 19 3.83 3.13 16.03
C GLU A 19 3.59 4.18 14.94
N GLY A 20 4.70 4.72 14.45
CA GLY A 20 4.80 5.64 13.33
C GLY A 20 4.07 6.98 13.50
N LYS A 21 4.42 7.90 12.60
CA LYS A 21 3.77 9.22 12.46
C LYS A 21 3.26 9.31 11.03
N MET A 22 2.09 9.93 10.84
CA MET A 22 1.64 10.32 9.51
C MET A 22 2.73 11.22 8.91
N SER A 23 3.20 10.95 7.69
CA SER A 23 4.22 11.82 7.11
C SER A 23 3.57 13.17 6.83
N LYS A 24 4.16 14.25 7.36
CA LYS A 24 3.75 15.62 6.99
C LYS A 24 4.23 15.85 5.56
N ILE A 25 3.47 15.38 4.57
CA ILE A 25 3.68 15.82 3.20
C ILE A 25 3.32 17.31 3.17
N LYS A 26 4.33 18.19 3.19
CA LYS A 26 4.15 19.56 2.67
C LYS A 26 3.60 19.36 1.26
N LYS A 27 2.34 19.75 1.00
CA LYS A 27 1.66 19.65 -0.31
C LYS A 27 2.68 19.88 -1.43
N GLY A 28 3.26 18.80 -1.94
CA GLY A 28 4.07 18.83 -3.14
C GLY A 28 3.04 18.96 -4.22
N LYS A 29 2.91 20.17 -4.77
CA LYS A 29 2.09 20.49 -5.93
C LYS A 29 2.37 19.39 -6.97
N LEU A 30 1.46 18.43 -7.10
CA LEU A 30 1.36 17.59 -8.29
C LEU A 30 1.22 18.62 -9.41
N ILE A 31 2.26 18.72 -10.23
CA ILE A 31 2.38 19.77 -11.23
C ILE A 31 1.32 19.43 -12.28
N SER A 32 0.14 20.04 -12.16
CA SER A 32 -0.73 20.25 -13.30
C SER A 32 0.11 20.96 -14.35
N HIS A 33 0.11 20.43 -15.57
CA HIS A 33 0.68 21.09 -16.73
C HIS A 33 0.10 22.50 -16.82
N GLU A 34 0.90 23.50 -16.45
CA GLU A 34 0.66 24.90 -16.82
C GLU A 34 1.84 25.32 -17.67
N HIS A 35 1.58 25.52 -18.96
CA HIS A 35 2.45 26.27 -19.85
C HIS A 35 2.61 27.67 -19.25
N ASN A 36 3.81 28.02 -18.80
CA ASN A 36 4.14 29.41 -18.51
C ASN A 36 5.46 29.77 -19.19
N PHE A 37 5.30 30.60 -20.21
CA PHE A 37 6.32 31.17 -21.05
C PHE A 37 7.04 32.27 -20.25
N LYS A 38 8.24 31.99 -19.74
CA LYS A 38 9.35 32.95 -19.48
C LYS A 38 10.51 32.24 -18.80
N GLY A 39 11.69 32.35 -19.40
CA GLY A 39 12.88 31.55 -19.10
C GLY A 39 13.48 31.81 -17.72
N LYS A 40 13.06 31.04 -16.72
CA LYS A 40 13.76 30.90 -15.44
C LYS A 40 13.79 29.42 -15.09
N VAL A 41 14.95 28.78 -15.26
CA VAL A 41 15.14 27.35 -14.96
C VAL A 41 15.05 27.16 -13.45
N MET A 42 13.84 26.93 -12.92
CA MET A 42 13.67 26.49 -11.54
C MET A 42 14.27 25.08 -11.42
N ARG A 43 15.30 24.91 -10.57
CA ARG A 43 15.83 23.59 -10.20
C ARG A 43 14.67 22.76 -9.62
N ARG A 44 14.09 21.88 -10.44
CA ARG A 44 13.02 20.96 -10.04
C ARG A 44 13.55 20.10 -8.90
N LYS A 45 12.88 20.10 -7.74
CA LYS A 45 13.14 19.08 -6.72
C LYS A 45 12.87 17.70 -7.35
N PRO A 46 13.74 16.70 -7.14
CA PRO A 46 13.51 15.37 -7.69
C PRO A 46 12.16 14.85 -7.22
N ILE A 47 11.32 14.41 -8.16
CA ILE A 47 10.05 13.77 -7.88
C ILE A 47 10.40 12.43 -7.22
N ARG A 48 10.20 12.32 -5.90
CA ARG A 48 10.28 11.02 -5.24
C ARG A 48 9.01 10.25 -5.57
N LEU A 49 9.15 9.14 -6.29
CA LEU A 49 8.05 8.21 -6.50
C LEU A 49 7.58 7.65 -5.15
N PRO A 50 6.27 7.49 -4.93
CA PRO A 50 5.75 6.88 -3.71
C PRO A 50 6.16 5.40 -3.60
N ARG A 51 6.32 4.92 -2.37
CA ARG A 51 6.69 3.54 -2.09
C ARG A 51 5.53 2.58 -2.26
N TYR A 52 5.88 1.36 -2.62
CA TYR A 52 4.99 0.21 -2.59
C TYR A 52 5.69 -0.94 -1.85
N VAL A 53 4.92 -1.76 -1.14
CA VAL A 53 5.41 -3.00 -0.54
C VAL A 53 4.33 -4.07 -0.59
N ILE A 54 4.76 -5.31 -0.70
CA ILE A 54 3.94 -6.48 -0.39
C ILE A 54 4.66 -7.27 0.69
N GLN A 55 3.99 -7.48 1.82
CA GLN A 55 4.46 -8.32 2.91
C GLN A 55 3.75 -9.67 2.88
N LYS A 56 4.50 -10.78 2.93
CA LYS A 56 3.94 -12.11 3.17
C LYS A 56 3.74 -12.26 4.68
N HIS A 57 2.52 -12.55 5.09
CA HIS A 57 2.13 -12.60 6.49
C HIS A 57 1.59 -13.99 6.83
N HIS A 58 2.35 -14.75 7.62
CA HIS A 58 1.95 -16.02 8.20
C HIS A 58 1.28 -15.77 9.54
N ALA A 59 0.05 -15.23 9.49
CA ALA A 59 -0.81 -15.10 10.66
C ALA A 59 -1.64 -16.39 10.85
N SER A 60 -2.84 -16.30 11.43
CA SER A 60 -3.79 -17.43 11.46
C SER A 60 -4.06 -18.02 10.08
N HIS A 61 -4.02 -17.18 9.04
CA HIS A 61 -4.03 -17.60 7.65
C HIS A 61 -2.88 -16.92 6.91
N LEU A 62 -2.23 -17.67 6.03
CA LEU A 62 -1.24 -17.10 5.12
C LEU A 62 -1.92 -16.14 4.15
N HIS A 63 -1.41 -14.91 4.06
CA HIS A 63 -1.85 -13.90 3.11
C HIS A 63 -0.71 -12.94 2.75
N TRP A 64 -0.99 -12.02 1.82
CA TRP A 64 -0.07 -10.99 1.37
C TRP A 64 -0.69 -9.61 1.57
N ASP A 65 -0.03 -8.76 2.36
CA ASP A 65 -0.46 -7.38 2.59
C ASP A 65 0.15 -6.46 1.54
N LEU A 66 -0.66 -5.99 0.59
CA LEU A 66 -0.30 -4.93 -0.34
C LEU A 66 -0.44 -3.58 0.36
N ARG A 67 0.59 -2.73 0.25
CA ARG A 67 0.57 -1.38 0.80
C ARG A 67 1.12 -0.34 -0.18
N LEU A 68 0.42 0.77 -0.30
CA LEU A 68 0.76 1.89 -1.18
C LEU A 68 0.94 3.17 -0.35
N GLU A 69 2.08 3.84 -0.47
CA GLU A 69 2.32 5.15 0.14
C GLU A 69 1.47 6.22 -0.55
N MET A 70 0.46 6.72 0.16
CA MET A 70 -0.51 7.65 -0.40
C MET A 70 -1.08 8.54 0.71
N ASN A 71 -1.13 9.84 0.47
CA ASN A 71 -1.67 10.83 1.42
C ASN A 71 -1.04 10.73 2.83
N GLY A 72 0.26 10.44 2.90
CA GLY A 72 1.03 10.41 4.15
C GLY A 72 0.87 9.15 5.00
N VAL A 73 0.21 8.11 4.47
CA VAL A 73 0.00 6.80 5.10
C VAL A 73 0.24 5.68 4.10
N LEU A 74 0.23 4.43 4.57
CA LEU A 74 0.21 3.24 3.74
C LEU A 74 -1.22 2.71 3.61
N LYS A 75 -1.87 3.00 2.48
CA LYS A 75 -3.16 2.38 2.13
C LYS A 75 -2.94 0.90 1.94
N SER A 76 -3.73 0.07 2.62
CA SER A 76 -3.42 -1.36 2.79
C SER A 76 -4.58 -2.28 2.40
N TRP A 77 -4.23 -3.42 1.82
CA TRP A 77 -5.15 -4.51 1.48
C TRP A 77 -4.51 -5.87 1.76
N ALA A 78 -5.26 -6.77 2.39
CA ALA A 78 -4.89 -8.16 2.54
C ALA A 78 -5.34 -8.98 1.31
N ILE A 79 -4.42 -9.69 0.69
CA ILE A 79 -4.63 -10.54 -0.48
C ILE A 79 -4.45 -12.00 -0.04
N PRO A 80 -5.51 -12.82 0.04
CA PRO A 80 -5.42 -14.18 0.59
C PRO A 80 -4.57 -15.17 -0.23
N LYS A 81 -4.31 -14.86 -1.51
CA LYS A 81 -3.51 -15.69 -2.42
C LYS A 81 -2.36 -14.88 -2.98
N GLU A 82 -1.33 -15.56 -3.49
CA GLU A 82 -0.16 -14.88 -4.04
C GLU A 82 -0.55 -13.83 -5.10
N PRO A 83 -0.01 -12.61 -5.02
CA PRO A 83 -0.29 -11.52 -5.96
C PRO A 83 -0.05 -11.91 -7.42
N PRO A 84 -0.88 -11.43 -8.37
CA PRO A 84 -0.82 -11.84 -9.76
C PRO A 84 0.43 -11.27 -10.45
N LYS A 85 1.29 -12.14 -10.98
CA LYS A 85 2.49 -11.76 -11.75
C LYS A 85 2.21 -11.61 -13.26
N ILE A 86 1.14 -12.27 -13.72
CA ILE A 86 0.72 -12.36 -15.12
C ILE A 86 -0.69 -11.78 -15.30
N ILE A 87 -1.01 -11.44 -16.55
CA ILE A 87 -2.32 -10.95 -16.96
C ILE A 87 -3.35 -12.10 -16.89
N GLY A 88 -4.64 -11.77 -16.74
CA GLY A 88 -5.74 -12.74 -16.70
C GLY A 88 -6.05 -13.29 -15.31
N VAL A 89 -5.14 -13.13 -14.33
CA VAL A 89 -5.36 -13.56 -12.94
C VAL A 89 -5.89 -12.40 -12.09
N LYS A 90 -7.09 -12.56 -11.54
CA LYS A 90 -7.69 -11.62 -10.58
C LYS A 90 -7.61 -12.18 -9.16
N ARG A 91 -7.22 -11.34 -8.20
CA ARG A 91 -7.16 -11.70 -6.77
C ARG A 91 -8.10 -10.81 -5.96
N LEU A 92 -8.80 -11.41 -5.00
CA LEU A 92 -9.48 -10.65 -3.95
C LEU A 92 -8.44 -9.90 -3.12
N ALA A 93 -8.68 -8.62 -2.88
CA ALA A 93 -7.90 -7.75 -2.03
C ALA A 93 -8.85 -7.07 -1.04
N VAL A 94 -8.74 -7.43 0.24
CA VAL A 94 -9.63 -6.93 1.29
C VAL A 94 -8.98 -5.72 1.94
N MET A 95 -9.62 -4.56 1.86
CA MET A 95 -9.10 -3.32 2.44
C MET A 95 -8.93 -3.46 3.96
N THR A 96 -7.76 -3.07 4.47
CA THR A 96 -7.39 -3.07 5.88
C THR A 96 -7.14 -1.63 6.39
N GLU A 97 -6.73 -1.49 7.65
CA GLU A 97 -6.39 -0.21 8.25
C GLU A 97 -5.20 0.45 7.53
N ASP A 98 -5.21 1.79 7.47
CA ASP A 98 -4.03 2.53 7.05
C ASP A 98 -2.87 2.25 8.02
N HIS A 99 -1.69 1.96 7.47
CA HIS A 99 -0.47 1.74 8.26
C HIS A 99 0.43 2.98 8.22
N PRO A 100 1.28 3.19 9.23
CA PRO A 100 2.17 4.34 9.23
C PRO A 100 3.28 4.19 8.19
N ILE A 101 3.77 5.32 7.69
CA ILE A 101 5.03 5.35 6.95
C ILE A 101 6.15 4.84 7.87
N GLY A 102 7.03 4.01 7.34
CA GLY A 102 8.02 3.22 8.05
C GLY A 102 7.62 1.74 8.16
N TYR A 103 6.32 1.43 8.21
CA TYR A 103 5.85 0.04 8.30
C TYR A 103 6.19 -0.76 7.04
N GLU A 104 6.41 -0.10 5.89
CA GLU A 104 6.83 -0.77 4.66
C GLU A 104 8.20 -1.45 4.76
N LYS A 105 8.99 -1.11 5.78
CA LYS A 105 10.28 -1.72 6.06
C LYS A 105 10.20 -2.81 7.12
N PHE A 106 9.04 -2.96 7.78
CA PHE A 106 8.89 -3.91 8.85
C PHE A 106 8.97 -5.35 8.32
N HIS A 107 9.75 -6.16 9.00
CA HIS A 107 9.80 -7.61 8.89
C HIS A 107 10.13 -8.15 10.28
N GLY A 108 9.62 -9.35 10.61
CA GLY A 108 9.79 -9.91 11.95
C GLY A 108 8.62 -10.79 12.35
N ILE A 109 8.47 -11.01 13.65
CA ILE A 109 7.38 -11.77 14.23
C ILE A 109 6.53 -10.82 15.07
N ILE A 110 5.23 -10.74 14.77
CA ILE A 110 4.25 -10.10 15.63
C ILE A 110 3.88 -11.15 16.70
N PRO A 111 4.12 -10.91 17.99
CA PRO A 111 3.95 -11.93 19.02
C PRO A 111 2.50 -12.40 19.14
N GLU A 112 2.32 -13.65 19.58
CA GLU A 112 1.01 -14.21 19.87
C GLU A 112 0.21 -13.38 20.88
N GLY A 113 -1.12 -13.47 20.79
CA GLY A 113 -2.04 -12.64 21.58
C GLY A 113 -2.18 -11.19 21.08
N ASN A 114 -1.38 -10.76 20.11
CA ASN A 114 -1.55 -9.46 19.45
C ASN A 114 -2.39 -9.59 18.17
N TYR A 115 -3.05 -8.50 17.79
CA TYR A 115 -3.76 -8.45 16.52
C TYR A 115 -2.78 -8.58 15.35
N GLY A 116 -3.03 -9.56 14.47
CA GLY A 116 -2.12 -9.85 13.37
C GLY A 116 -0.85 -10.57 13.83
N ALA A 117 -0.90 -11.32 14.95
CA ALA A 117 0.18 -12.21 15.34
C ALA A 117 0.60 -13.13 14.19
N GLY A 118 1.91 -13.29 14.00
CA GLY A 118 2.46 -14.05 12.88
C GLY A 118 3.78 -13.51 12.35
N LYS A 119 4.41 -14.30 11.47
CA LYS A 119 5.65 -13.91 10.80
C LYS A 119 5.34 -13.00 9.60
N VAL A 120 5.99 -11.84 9.55
CA VAL A 120 5.91 -10.86 8.46
C VAL A 120 7.24 -10.81 7.72
N GLU A 121 7.21 -11.02 6.41
CA GLU A 121 8.38 -11.00 5.53
C GLU A 121 8.12 -10.06 4.34
N ILE A 122 9.10 -9.26 3.92
CA ILE A 122 8.96 -8.46 2.70
C ILE A 122 9.01 -9.41 1.49
N TRP A 123 7.88 -9.57 0.81
CA TRP A 123 7.78 -10.41 -0.37
C TRP A 123 8.20 -9.68 -1.63
N ASP A 124 7.81 -8.41 -1.79
CA ASP A 124 8.33 -7.52 -2.83
C ASP A 124 8.26 -6.06 -2.35
N SER A 125 9.09 -5.20 -2.90
CA SER A 125 9.12 -3.78 -2.58
C SER A 125 9.69 -2.95 -3.73
N GLY A 126 9.35 -1.67 -3.74
CA GLY A 126 9.84 -0.73 -4.74
C GLY A 126 9.06 0.57 -4.71
N PHE A 127 8.84 1.12 -5.91
CA PHE A 127 8.10 2.35 -6.10
C PHE A 127 6.91 2.12 -7.04
N TYR A 128 6.01 3.08 -7.11
CA TYR A 128 4.96 3.06 -8.12
C TYR A 128 4.67 4.45 -8.68
N GLU A 129 4.08 4.50 -9.86
CA GLU A 129 3.45 5.71 -10.41
C GLU A 129 1.94 5.61 -10.25
N LEU A 130 1.30 6.65 -9.74
CA LEU A 130 -0.15 6.75 -9.74
C LEU A 130 -0.63 7.23 -11.11
N LYS A 131 -1.45 6.44 -11.80
CA LYS A 131 -2.08 6.84 -13.07
C LYS A 131 -3.48 7.38 -12.87
N PHE A 132 -4.25 6.73 -12.00
CA PHE A 132 -5.63 7.13 -11.71
C PHE A 132 -6.03 6.70 -10.30
N GLU A 133 -6.84 7.51 -9.62
CA GLU A 133 -7.45 7.17 -8.34
C GLU A 133 -8.82 7.81 -8.20
N ASP A 134 -9.81 7.00 -7.84
CA ASP A 134 -11.08 7.45 -7.26
C ASP A 134 -11.51 6.52 -6.11
N LYS A 135 -12.74 6.69 -5.61
CA LYS A 135 -13.28 5.91 -4.49
C LYS A 135 -13.51 4.43 -4.77
N LYS A 136 -13.48 4.00 -6.03
CA LYS A 136 -13.80 2.65 -6.52
C LYS A 136 -12.69 2.03 -7.35
N LYS A 137 -11.69 2.80 -7.81
CA LYS A 137 -10.65 2.32 -8.71
C LYS A 137 -9.32 3.04 -8.45
N THR A 138 -8.23 2.28 -8.47
CA THR A 138 -6.86 2.79 -8.41
C THR A 138 -6.04 2.09 -9.48
N GLU A 139 -5.38 2.86 -10.35
CA GLU A 139 -4.47 2.35 -11.38
C GLU A 139 -3.07 2.84 -11.10
N ILE A 140 -2.11 1.91 -11.08
CA ILE A 140 -0.71 2.18 -10.76
C ILE A 140 0.22 1.44 -11.72
N ILE A 141 1.41 2.02 -11.94
CA ILE A 141 2.54 1.29 -12.53
C ILE A 141 3.48 0.90 -11.42
N ILE A 142 3.67 -0.41 -11.20
CA ILE A 142 4.56 -0.93 -10.16
C ILE A 142 5.97 -1.09 -10.73
N HIS A 143 6.95 -0.56 -9.99
CA HIS A 143 8.39 -0.69 -10.22
C HIS A 143 9.00 -1.52 -9.08
N GLY A 144 8.63 -2.80 -9.02
CA GLY A 144 9.11 -3.77 -8.04
C GLY A 144 10.13 -4.76 -8.60
N LYS A 145 10.62 -5.68 -7.75
CA LYS A 145 11.50 -6.77 -8.20
C LYS A 145 10.68 -7.90 -8.83
N LYS A 146 9.55 -8.27 -8.22
CA LYS A 146 8.67 -9.35 -8.67
C LYS A 146 7.49 -8.84 -9.48
N LEU A 147 6.81 -7.80 -9.01
CA LEU A 147 5.71 -7.16 -9.75
C LEU A 147 6.24 -5.97 -10.54
N LYS A 148 5.91 -5.95 -11.83
CA LYS A 148 6.30 -4.90 -12.78
C LYS A 148 5.17 -4.62 -13.77
N GLY A 149 4.97 -3.35 -14.08
CA GLY A 149 3.99 -2.89 -15.07
C GLY A 149 2.68 -2.39 -14.47
N ASN A 150 1.61 -2.38 -15.28
CA ASN A 150 0.33 -1.81 -14.91
C ASN A 150 -0.48 -2.75 -14.02
N TYR A 151 -1.03 -2.21 -12.93
CA TYR A 151 -1.88 -2.91 -11.99
C TYR A 151 -3.09 -2.07 -11.62
N VAL A 152 -4.20 -2.75 -11.35
CA VAL A 152 -5.47 -2.12 -10.99
C VAL A 152 -6.03 -2.73 -9.72
N LEU A 153 -6.52 -1.86 -8.84
CA LEU A 153 -7.46 -2.17 -7.77
C LEU A 153 -8.84 -1.65 -8.17
N VAL A 154 -9.87 -2.47 -8.10
CA VAL A 154 -11.26 -2.05 -8.31
C VAL A 154 -12.19 -2.62 -7.25
N LYS A 155 -13.10 -1.82 -6.69
CA LYS A 155 -14.10 -2.28 -5.73
C LYS A 155 -15.01 -3.34 -6.34
N THR A 156 -15.37 -4.33 -5.55
CA THR A 156 -16.31 -5.39 -5.93
C THR A 156 -17.27 -5.66 -4.78
N SER A 157 -18.46 -6.17 -5.12
CA SER A 157 -19.44 -6.66 -4.15
C SER A 157 -19.21 -8.12 -3.74
N TYR A 158 -18.19 -8.78 -4.28
CA TYR A 158 -17.89 -10.18 -4.00
C TYR A 158 -17.17 -10.37 -2.65
N GLY A 159 -17.42 -11.49 -1.99
CA GLY A 159 -16.79 -11.87 -0.71
C GLY A 159 -17.65 -11.56 0.51
N SER A 160 -17.17 -11.94 1.70
CA SER A 160 -17.92 -11.83 2.96
C SER A 160 -18.02 -10.42 3.53
N LYS A 161 -17.25 -9.46 2.99
CA LYS A 161 -17.25 -8.04 3.38
C LYS A 161 -17.26 -7.14 2.14
N PRO A 162 -18.40 -7.06 1.43
CA PRO A 162 -18.50 -6.33 0.15
C PRO A 162 -18.02 -4.88 0.23
N GLU A 163 -18.22 -4.22 1.37
CA GLU A 163 -17.84 -2.82 1.61
C GLU A 163 -16.32 -2.60 1.66
N LYS A 164 -15.55 -3.66 1.91
CA LYS A 164 -14.08 -3.66 1.97
C LYS A 164 -13.44 -4.41 0.80
N SER A 165 -14.22 -5.00 -0.09
CA SER A 165 -13.70 -5.94 -1.08
C SER A 165 -13.28 -5.24 -2.38
N TRP A 166 -12.08 -5.59 -2.83
CA TRP A 166 -11.49 -5.12 -4.09
C TRP A 166 -10.96 -6.31 -4.88
N LEU A 167 -10.76 -6.11 -6.18
CA LEU A 167 -10.00 -7.00 -7.04
C LEU A 167 -8.67 -6.33 -7.38
N PHE A 168 -7.58 -7.08 -7.24
CA PHE A 168 -6.24 -6.70 -7.66
C PHE A 168 -5.79 -7.57 -8.84
N PHE A 169 -5.37 -6.96 -9.93
CA PHE A 169 -4.90 -7.67 -11.12
C PHE A 169 -3.94 -6.85 -11.97
N LYS A 170 -3.13 -7.56 -12.76
CA LYS A 170 -2.24 -6.99 -13.76
C LYS A 170 -3.01 -6.71 -15.06
N VAL A 171 -2.68 -5.60 -15.72
CA VAL A 171 -3.23 -5.19 -17.02
C VAL A 171 -2.14 -5.20 -18.08
#